data_AF-X1I4I9-F1
#
_entry.id   AF-X1I4I9-F1
#
_cell.length_a   1.000
_cell.length_b   1.000
_cell.length_c   1.000
_cell.angle_alpha   90.00
_cell.angle_beta   90.00
_cell.angle_gamma   90.00
#
_symmetry.space_group_name_H-M   'P 1'
#
loop_
_entity.id
_entity.type
_entity.pdbx_description
1 polymer ?
#
loop_
_entity_poly.entity_id
_entity_poly.type
_entity_poly.pdbx_seq_one_letter_code
_entity_poly.pdbx_strand_id
1 'polypeptide(L)' 'MFAAPGYVTAMINFHGSTGYGQSFTDSISGDWGGNPYDDIMRGLDYLLAKYDFLNKNRLAAAGGSYGGYMVSW' A
#
# COMPACT_ATOMS: atom_id res chain seq x y z
N MET A 1 -7.29 15.30 1.66
CA MET A 1 -8.72 14.91 1.66
C MET A 1 -9.06 13.96 2.79
N PHE A 2 -8.42 12.78 2.91
CA PHE A 2 -8.76 11.78 3.94
C PHE A 2 -8.27 12.10 5.36
N ALA A 3 -7.11 12.75 5.51
CA ALA A 3 -6.57 13.08 6.83
C ALA A 3 -7.38 14.16 7.59
N ALA A 4 -7.94 15.14 6.87
CA ALA A 4 -8.69 16.24 7.46
C ALA A 4 -9.90 15.81 8.33
N PRO A 5 -10.73 14.82 7.91
CA PRO A 5 -11.80 14.29 8.76
C PRO A 5 -11.33 13.27 9.83
N GLY A 6 -10.02 13.12 10.07
CA GLY A 6 -9.49 12.32 11.17
C GLY A 6 -9.09 10.88 10.83
N TYR A 7 -8.94 10.52 9.55
CA TYR A 7 -8.36 9.23 9.16
C TYR A 7 -6.84 9.31 9.13
N VAL A 8 -6.17 8.24 9.57
CA VAL A 8 -4.75 8.06 9.23
C VAL A 8 -4.68 7.54 7.80
N THR A 9 -3.89 8.22 6.97
CA THR A 9 -3.68 7.83 5.56
C THR A 9 -2.24 7.42 5.38
N ALA A 10 -2.02 6.24 4.79
CA ALA A 10 -0.70 5.74 4.42
C ALA A 10 -0.66 5.48 2.91
N MET A 11 0.48 5.76 2.29
CA MET A 11 0.76 5.45 0.89
C MET A 11 2.09 4.69 0.86
N ILE A 12 2.06 3.46 0.37
CA ILE A 12 3.22 2.56 0.33
C ILE A 12 3.70 2.48 -1.11
N ASN A 13 4.97 2.80 -1.33
CA ASN A 13 5.64 2.57 -2.61
C ASN A 13 6.09 1.11 -2.65
N PHE A 14 5.30 0.26 -3.28
CA PHE A 14 5.53 -1.17 -3.40
C PHE A 14 6.45 -1.49 -4.61
N HIS A 15 6.91 -2.74 -4.71
CA HIS A 15 7.68 -3.28 -5.84
C HIS A 15 7.06 -2.86 -7.19
N GLY A 16 7.86 -2.25 -8.06
CA GLY A 16 7.38 -1.65 -9.31
C GLY A 16 7.22 -0.13 -9.27
N SER A 17 7.20 0.49 -8.07
CA SER A 17 7.15 1.94 -7.96
C SER A 17 8.38 2.59 -8.60
N THR A 18 8.19 3.75 -9.20
CA THR A 18 9.28 4.52 -9.82
C THR A 18 10.08 5.29 -8.76
N GLY A 19 11.29 5.73 -9.11
CA GLY A 19 12.17 6.50 -8.21
C GLY A 19 13.15 5.67 -7.37
N TYR A 20 13.07 4.33 -7.42
CA TYR A 20 13.96 3.40 -6.70
C TYR A 20 14.94 2.64 -7.62
N GLY A 21 15.02 3.03 -8.89
CA GLY A 21 15.88 2.41 -9.91
C GLY A 21 15.17 1.33 -10.73
N GLN A 22 15.72 1.07 -11.93
CA GLN A 22 15.06 0.22 -12.93
C GLN A 22 14.82 -1.20 -12.43
N SER A 23 15.77 -1.78 -11.69
CA SER A 23 15.60 -3.14 -11.13
C SER A 23 14.39 -3.24 -10.18
N PHE A 24 14.08 -2.18 -9.43
CA PHE A 24 12.91 -2.17 -8.56
C PHE A 24 11.63 -1.93 -9.35
N THR A 25 11.67 -1.06 -10.36
CA THR A 25 10.54 -0.88 -11.28
C THR A 25 10.21 -2.17 -12.06
N ASP A 26 11.21 -2.92 -12.48
CA ASP A 26 11.03 -4.16 -13.25
C ASP A 26 10.54 -5.33 -12.38
N SER A 27 10.72 -5.27 -11.06
CA SER A 27 10.41 -6.36 -10.12
C SER A 27 8.93 -6.76 -10.06
N ILE A 28 8.04 -5.91 -10.57
CA ILE A 28 6.60 -6.18 -10.71
C ILE A 28 6.25 -6.96 -11.99
N SER A 29 7.17 -7.02 -12.96
CA SER A 29 6.90 -7.62 -14.27
C SER A 29 6.59 -9.10 -14.14
N GLY A 30 5.38 -9.50 -14.56
CA GLY A 30 4.91 -10.89 -14.42
C GLY A 30 4.26 -11.20 -13.07
N ASP A 31 4.30 -10.27 -12.11
CA ASP A 31 3.70 -10.42 -10.78
C ASP A 31 3.02 -9.11 -10.32
N TRP A 32 1.91 -8.78 -10.99
CA TRP A 32 1.20 -7.51 -10.78
C TRP A 32 0.40 -7.52 -9.46
N GLY A 33 0.09 -8.70 -8.93
CA GLY A 33 -0.68 -8.84 -7.70
C GLY A 33 0.15 -9.25 -6.49
N GLY A 34 1.20 -10.08 -6.64
CA GLY A 34 1.91 -10.71 -5.53
C GLY A 34 2.77 -9.76 -4.72
N ASN A 35 3.99 -9.46 -5.17
CA ASN A 35 4.91 -8.56 -4.46
C ASN A 35 4.28 -7.19 -4.12
N PRO A 36 3.48 -6.55 -4.99
CA PRO A 36 2.74 -5.35 -4.64
C PRO A 36 1.83 -5.49 -3.42
N TYR A 37 1.05 -6.58 -3.35
CA TYR A 37 0.17 -6.86 -2.22
C TYR A 37 0.98 -7.09 -0.94
N ASP A 38 2.01 -7.93 -1.02
CA ASP A 38 2.85 -8.28 0.13
C ASP A 38 3.51 -7.04 0.76
N ASP A 39 3.99 -6.10 -0.05
CA ASP A 39 4.56 -4.85 0.43
C ASP A 39 3.53 -3.96 1.12
N ILE A 40 2.32 -3.85 0.55
CA ILE A 40 1.22 -3.08 1.13
C ILE A 40 0.85 -3.66 2.50
N MET A 41 0.74 -4.99 2.59
CA MET A 41 0.40 -5.68 3.84
C MET A 41 1.53 -5.55 4.88
N ARG A 42 2.79 -5.72 4.49
CA ARG A 42 3.94 -5.52 5.39
C ARG A 42 4.02 -4.08 5.90
N GLY A 43 3.76 -3.09 5.05
CA GLY A 43 3.71 -1.70 5.47
C GLY A 43 2.56 -1.42 6.43
N LEU A 44 1.37 -2.00 6.19
CA LEU A 44 0.25 -1.92 7.12
C LEU A 44 0.59 -2.56 8.48
N ASP A 45 1.14 -3.76 8.49
CA ASP A 45 1.56 -4.46 9.72
C ASP A 45 2.58 -3.65 10.51
N TYR A 46 3.57 -3.06 9.82
CA TYR A 46 4.55 -2.17 10.45
C TYR A 46 3.87 -0.96 11.10
N LEU A 47 2.94 -0.31 10.40
CA LEU A 47 2.23 0.85 10.93
C LEU A 47 1.41 0.47 12.17
N LEU A 48 0.63 -0.62 12.09
CA LEU A 48 -0.19 -1.11 13.20
C LEU A 48 0.64 -1.50 14.43
N ALA A 49 1.84 -2.04 14.22
CA ALA A 49 2.75 -2.38 15.31
C ALA A 49 3.42 -1.13 15.92
N LYS A 50 3.71 -0.12 15.10
CA LYS A 50 4.45 1.07 15.51
C LYS A 50 3.58 2.15 16.18
N TYR A 51 2.33 2.25 15.77
CA TYR A 51 1.43 3.33 16.20
C TYR A 51 0.19 2.74 16.89
N ASP A 52 0.20 2.86 18.20
CA ASP A 52 -0.82 2.41 19.15
C ASP A 52 -2.18 3.12 19.01
N PHE A 53 -2.21 4.30 18.38
CA PHE A 53 -3.47 5.00 18.06
C PHE A 53 -4.20 4.44 16.83
N LEU A 54 -3.64 3.45 16.11
CA LEU A 54 -4.29 2.83 14.96
C LEU A 54 -5.25 1.71 15.37
N ASN A 55 -6.40 1.64 14.69
CA ASN A 55 -7.41 0.62 14.96
C ASN A 55 -7.48 -0.41 13.81
N LYS A 56 -6.96 -1.62 14.05
CA LYS A 56 -6.94 -2.72 13.07
C LYS A 56 -8.33 -3.21 12.63
N ASN A 57 -9.39 -2.88 13.36
CA ASN A 57 -10.77 -3.24 13.01
C ASN A 57 -11.46 -2.18 12.14
N ARG A 58 -10.76 -1.07 11.80
CA ARG A 58 -11.29 0.06 11.02
C ARG A 58 -10.33 0.42 9.89
N LEU A 59 -10.11 -0.53 9.00
CA LEU A 59 -9.21 -0.38 7.85
C LEU A 59 -10.02 -0.24 6.56
N ALA A 60 -9.51 0.58 5.65
CA ALA A 60 -10.06 0.74 4.32
C ALA A 60 -8.91 0.92 3.33
N ALA A 61 -9.05 0.33 2.15
CA ALA A 61 -8.14 0.54 1.03
C ALA A 61 -8.85 1.38 -0.04
N ALA A 62 -8.13 2.32 -0.65
CA ALA A 62 -8.66 3.19 -1.69
C ALA A 62 -7.61 3.45 -2.77
N GLY A 63 -8.01 3.37 -4.04
CA GLY A 63 -7.14 3.63 -5.17
C GLY A 63 -7.91 3.74 -6.48
N GLY A 64 -7.37 4.49 -7.44
CA GLY A 64 -7.85 4.54 -8.83
C GLY A 64 -6.88 3.83 -9.77
N SER A 65 -7.36 3.44 -10.95
CA SER A 65 -6.56 2.72 -11.97
C SER A 65 -5.88 1.47 -11.38
N TYR A 66 -4.56 1.35 -11.40
CA TYR A 66 -3.83 0.24 -10.78
C TYR A 66 -4.11 0.11 -9.27
N GLY A 67 -4.29 1.23 -8.57
CA GLY A 67 -4.73 1.20 -7.19
C GLY A 67 -6.14 0.61 -7.05
N GLY A 68 -7.01 0.83 -8.03
CA GLY A 68 -8.34 0.22 -8.13
C GLY A 68 -8.27 -1.30 -8.33
N TYR A 69 -7.33 -1.76 -9.16
CA TYR A 69 -7.01 -3.18 -9.31
C TYR A 69 -6.59 -3.77 -7.94
N MET A 70 -5.64 -3.16 -7.25
CA MET A 70 -5.14 -3.65 -5.95
C MET A 70 -6.18 -3.70 -4.83
N VAL A 71 -7.20 -2.82 -4.85
CA VAL A 71 -8.26 -2.84 -3.81
C VAL A 71 -9.42 -3.79 -4.14
N SER A 72 -9.48 -4.32 -5.37
CA SER A 72 -10.59 -5.17 -5.85
C SER A 72 -10.16 -6.61 -6.17
N TRP A 73 -8.86 -6.90 -6.08
CA TRP A 73 -8.25 -8.17 -6.47
C TRP A 73 -8.28 -9.21 -5.35
#